data_AF-A0A345P8J4-F1
#
_entry.id   AF-A0A345P8J4-F1
#
_cell.length_a   1.000
_cell.length_b   1.000
_cell.length_c   1.000
_cell.angle_alpha   90.00
_cell.angle_beta   90.00
_cell.angle_gamma   90.00
#
_symmetry.space_group_name_H-M   'P 1'
#
loop_
_entity.id
_entity.type
_entity.pdbx_description
1 polymer ?
#
loop_
_entity_poly.entity_id
_entity_poly.type
_entity_poly.pdbx_seq_one_letter_code
_entity_poly.pdbx_strand_id
1 'polypeptide(L)'
;MTYTEISKFLSFVLRHQPEAIGLTLDREGWVSIDDLIAGASKDGKELSYELIEAVVDGSDKKRFAISEDGALIRAVQGHSTETVQRSFPEQIPPETLYHGTATRFLESIREQGLLAGSRHYVHLSHNQDTAIAVGRRYGKPVLLEIDALEMQQQGFKFFLSENGVWLTQSVPREFIRDERS
;
A
#
# COMPACT_ATOMS: atom_id res chain seq x y z
N MET A 1 15.06 -24.63 -4.42
CA MET A 1 15.80 -23.58 -3.66
C MET A 1 15.36 -23.62 -2.20
N THR A 2 16.24 -23.30 -1.27
CA THR A 2 15.90 -23.11 0.16
C THR A 2 15.26 -21.74 0.40
N TYR A 3 14.51 -21.57 1.50
CA TYR A 3 13.90 -20.28 1.86
C TYR A 3 14.92 -19.13 1.96
N THR A 4 16.13 -19.42 2.46
CA THR A 4 17.21 -18.44 2.55
C THR A 4 17.73 -18.00 1.18
N GLU A 5 17.82 -18.93 0.21
CA GLU A 5 18.24 -18.62 -1.16
C GLU A 5 17.20 -17.78 -1.89
N ILE A 6 15.91 -18.09 -1.72
CA ILE A 6 14.81 -17.30 -2.27
C ILE A 6 14.82 -15.89 -1.65
N SER A 7 14.98 -15.77 -0.34
CA SER A 7 15.05 -14.47 0.34
C SER A 7 16.22 -13.60 -0.16
N LYS A 8 17.39 -14.20 -0.43
CA LYS A 8 18.54 -13.51 -1.02
C LYS A 8 18.25 -13.07 -2.46
N PHE A 9 17.64 -13.95 -3.24
CA PHE A 9 17.26 -13.66 -4.62
C PHE A 9 16.25 -12.51 -4.69
N LEU A 10 15.17 -12.57 -3.92
CA LEU A 10 14.17 -11.50 -3.81
C LEU A 10 14.81 -10.18 -3.36
N SER A 11 15.75 -10.22 -2.42
CA SER A 11 16.49 -9.01 -2.00
C SER A 11 17.31 -8.42 -3.15
N PHE A 12 17.95 -9.26 -3.97
CA PHE A 12 18.73 -8.82 -5.12
C PHE A 12 17.84 -8.16 -6.19
N VAL A 13 16.78 -8.85 -6.62
CA VAL A 13 15.93 -8.36 -7.72
C VAL A 13 15.02 -7.21 -7.29
N LEU A 14 14.52 -7.20 -6.05
CA LEU A 14 13.59 -6.15 -5.59
C LEU A 14 14.29 -4.90 -5.02
N ARG A 15 15.61 -4.92 -4.79
CA ARG A 15 16.34 -3.78 -4.21
C ARG A 15 17.48 -3.24 -5.06
N HIS A 16 18.08 -4.10 -5.88
CA HIS A 16 19.35 -3.78 -6.54
C HIS A 16 19.28 -3.90 -8.05
N GLN A 17 18.67 -4.97 -8.57
CA GLN A 17 18.76 -5.27 -10.00
C GLN A 17 17.52 -5.98 -10.57
N PRO A 18 16.34 -5.33 -10.59
CA PRO A 18 15.13 -5.92 -11.16
C PRO A 18 15.28 -6.27 -12.65
N GLU A 19 16.06 -5.51 -13.40
CA GLU A 19 16.30 -5.71 -14.82
C GLU A 19 17.07 -7.01 -15.12
N ALA A 20 17.77 -7.59 -14.13
CA ALA A 20 18.50 -8.85 -14.29
C ALA A 20 17.59 -10.02 -14.69
N ILE A 21 16.30 -9.94 -14.35
CA ILE A 21 15.27 -10.90 -14.76
C ILE A 21 14.17 -10.27 -15.61
N GLY A 22 14.46 -9.11 -16.21
CA GLY A 22 13.54 -8.38 -17.08
C GLY A 22 12.37 -7.73 -16.34
N LEU A 23 12.47 -7.52 -15.02
CA LEU A 23 11.47 -6.79 -14.27
C LEU A 23 11.72 -5.29 -14.33
N THR A 24 10.62 -4.55 -14.29
CA THR A 24 10.62 -3.12 -14.02
C THR A 24 9.77 -2.92 -12.77
N LEU A 25 10.37 -2.41 -11.70
CA LEU A 25 9.62 -2.08 -10.50
C LEU A 25 8.83 -0.79 -10.74
N ASP A 26 7.64 -0.72 -10.18
CA ASP A 26 6.88 0.52 -10.11
C ASP A 26 7.58 1.53 -9.19
N ARG A 27 6.99 2.73 -9.10
CA ARG A 27 7.56 3.82 -8.32
C ARG A 27 7.51 3.62 -6.79
N GLU A 28 7.01 2.52 -6.22
CA GLU A 28 7.16 2.13 -4.78
C GLU A 28 7.99 0.86 -4.64
N GLY A 29 8.55 0.34 -5.73
CA GLY A 29 9.26 -0.92 -5.72
C GLY A 29 8.36 -2.15 -5.87
N TRP A 30 7.08 -1.99 -6.21
CA TRP A 30 6.16 -3.09 -6.48
C TRP A 30 6.38 -3.68 -7.86
N VAL A 31 6.15 -4.99 -7.96
CA VAL A 31 6.12 -5.73 -9.21
C VAL A 31 5.15 -6.87 -9.12
N SER A 32 4.56 -7.27 -10.25
CA SER A 32 3.71 -8.46 -10.34
C SER A 32 4.47 -9.70 -9.88
N ILE A 33 3.82 -10.49 -9.01
CA ILE A 33 4.36 -11.79 -8.59
C ILE A 33 4.43 -12.75 -9.79
N ASP A 34 3.49 -12.69 -10.72
CA ASP A 34 3.50 -13.52 -11.93
C ASP A 34 4.68 -13.17 -12.85
N ASP A 35 4.96 -11.87 -13.02
CA ASP A 35 6.10 -11.41 -13.81
C ASP A 35 7.42 -11.81 -13.14
N LEU A 36 7.48 -11.72 -11.80
CA LEU A 36 8.63 -12.16 -11.02
C LEU A 36 8.88 -13.66 -11.18
N ILE A 37 7.83 -14.48 -11.12
CA ILE A 37 7.92 -15.94 -11.35
C ILE A 37 8.38 -16.23 -12.78
N ALA A 38 7.78 -15.57 -13.78
CA ALA A 38 8.13 -15.75 -15.18
C ALA A 38 9.57 -15.32 -15.49
N GLY A 39 10.02 -14.18 -14.92
CA GLY A 39 11.39 -13.69 -15.04
C GLY A 39 12.41 -14.62 -14.37
N ALA A 40 12.09 -15.10 -13.17
CA ALA A 40 12.92 -16.07 -12.46
C ALA A 40 13.06 -17.40 -13.21
N SER A 41 11.97 -17.90 -13.79
CA SER A 41 11.95 -19.15 -14.56
C SER A 41 12.88 -19.10 -15.78
N LYS A 42 12.92 -17.97 -16.49
CA LYS A 42 13.85 -17.74 -17.61
C LYS A 42 15.32 -17.79 -17.19
N ASP A 43 15.61 -17.45 -15.94
CA ASP A 43 16.94 -17.49 -15.32
C ASP A 43 17.19 -18.80 -14.53
N GLY A 44 16.40 -19.83 -14.82
CA GLY A 44 16.53 -21.19 -14.26
C GLY A 44 16.13 -21.32 -12.79
N LYS A 45 15.38 -20.35 -12.25
CA LYS A 45 14.90 -20.35 -10.86
C LYS A 45 13.41 -20.69 -10.82
N GLU A 46 13.07 -21.81 -10.20
CA GLU A 46 11.68 -22.18 -9.96
C GLU A 46 11.16 -21.46 -8.71
N LEU A 47 10.25 -20.51 -8.95
CA LEU A 47 9.47 -19.84 -7.91
C LEU A 47 7.99 -20.19 -8.12
N SER A 48 7.26 -20.31 -7.02
CA SER A 48 5.80 -20.36 -7.02
C SER A 48 5.26 -19.28 -6.10
N TYR A 49 3.98 -18.96 -6.24
CA TYR A 49 3.31 -18.00 -5.36
C TYR A 49 3.43 -18.43 -3.89
N GLU A 50 3.16 -19.71 -3.60
CA GLU A 50 3.19 -20.27 -2.24
C GLU A 50 4.60 -20.17 -1.62
N LEU A 51 5.64 -20.36 -2.42
CA LEU A 51 7.02 -20.19 -1.97
C LEU A 51 7.34 -18.72 -1.64
N ILE A 52 6.85 -17.79 -2.47
CA ILE A 52 7.05 -16.36 -2.26
C ILE A 52 6.32 -15.92 -0.99
N GLU A 53 5.06 -16.31 -0.84
CA GLU A 53 4.24 -16.04 0.35
C GLU A 53 4.90 -16.58 1.62
N ALA A 54 5.33 -17.85 1.60
CA ALA A 54 6.02 -18.46 2.74
C ALA A 54 7.34 -17.74 3.10
N VAL A 55 8.08 -17.19 2.13
CA VAL A 55 9.28 -16.37 2.39
C VAL A 55 8.93 -15.01 2.98
N VAL A 56 7.84 -14.40 2.54
CA VAL A 56 7.37 -13.12 3.08
C VAL A 56 6.90 -13.30 4.53
N ASP A 57 6.13 -14.35 4.81
CA ASP A 57 5.60 -14.66 6.15
C ASP A 57 6.67 -15.17 7.11
N GLY A 58 7.60 -16.00 6.62
CA GLY A 58 8.72 -16.53 7.41
C GLY A 58 9.87 -15.54 7.62
N SER A 59 9.78 -14.32 7.07
CA SER A 59 10.85 -13.32 7.20
C SER A 59 10.83 -12.69 8.59
N ASP A 60 11.77 -13.08 9.46
CA ASP A 60 12.00 -12.48 10.80
C ASP A 60 12.07 -10.94 10.80
N LYS A 61 12.41 -10.34 9.66
CA LYS A 61 12.62 -8.89 9.51
C LYS A 61 11.62 -8.21 8.58
N LYS A 62 10.52 -8.87 8.20
CA LYS A 62 9.50 -8.33 7.26
C LYS A 62 10.12 -7.63 6.05
N ARG A 63 11.08 -8.30 5.39
CA ARG A 63 11.93 -7.69 4.36
C ARG A 63 11.18 -7.35 3.08
N PHE A 64 10.05 -8.01 2.87
CA PHE A 64 9.18 -7.91 1.70
C PHE A 64 7.76 -7.68 2.16
N ALA A 65 6.98 -7.06 1.28
CA ALA A 65 5.55 -6.94 1.44
C ALA A 65 4.89 -7.45 0.17
N ILE A 66 3.79 -8.18 0.34
CA ILE A 66 2.85 -8.49 -0.72
C ILE A 66 1.73 -7.43 -0.65
N SER A 67 1.20 -7.02 -1.80
CA SER A 67 0.10 -6.05 -1.86
C SER A 67 -1.15 -6.63 -1.21
N GLU A 68 -2.09 -5.77 -0.84
CA GLU A 68 -3.27 -6.19 -0.09
C GLU A 68 -4.18 -7.13 -0.89
N ASP A 69 -4.11 -7.11 -2.23
CA ASP A 69 -4.80 -8.01 -3.15
C ASP A 69 -4.00 -9.27 -3.50
N GLY A 70 -2.78 -9.44 -2.97
CA GLY A 70 -1.92 -10.59 -3.25
C GLY A 70 -1.16 -10.53 -4.58
N ALA A 71 -1.41 -9.55 -5.45
CA ALA A 71 -0.90 -9.60 -6.82
C ALA A 71 0.55 -9.12 -6.97
N LEU A 72 1.02 -8.26 -6.07
CA LEU A 72 2.29 -7.55 -6.18
C LEU A 72 3.20 -7.85 -4.99
N ILE A 73 4.51 -7.74 -5.22
CA ILE A 73 5.53 -7.82 -4.17
C ILE A 73 6.49 -6.65 -4.26
N ARG A 74 6.96 -6.15 -3.11
CA ARG A 74 8.05 -5.18 -3.03
C ARG A 74 9.00 -5.46 -1.88
N ALA A 75 10.18 -4.84 -1.93
CA ALA A 75 11.03 -4.72 -0.75
C ALA A 75 10.49 -3.62 0.21
N VAL A 76 10.57 -3.85 1.52
CA VAL A 76 10.07 -2.90 2.54
C VAL A 76 11.14 -1.89 2.96
N GLN A 77 12.43 -2.25 2.88
CA GLN A 77 13.56 -1.39 3.26
C GLN A 77 14.79 -1.71 2.40
N GLY A 78 15.71 -0.76 2.28
CA GLY A 78 17.01 -0.98 1.64
C GLY A 78 17.06 -0.74 0.12
N HIS A 79 16.18 0.11 -0.41
CA HIS A 79 16.37 0.65 -1.76
C HIS A 79 17.60 1.56 -1.72
N SER A 80 18.65 1.19 -2.45
CA SER A 80 19.86 2.01 -2.61
C SER A 80 19.74 2.98 -3.79
N THR A 81 18.56 3.11 -4.38
CA THR A 81 18.29 3.91 -5.56
C THR A 81 17.43 5.13 -5.22
N GLU A 82 17.96 6.33 -5.50
CA GLU A 82 17.32 7.65 -5.35
C GLU A 82 16.01 7.83 -6.16
N THR A 83 15.53 6.81 -6.86
CA THR A 83 14.58 6.94 -7.97
C THR A 83 13.10 6.92 -7.57
N VAL A 84 12.77 6.70 -6.29
CA VAL A 84 11.39 6.59 -5.83
C VAL A 84 10.91 7.93 -5.24
N GLN A 85 10.71 8.93 -6.10
CA GLN A 85 9.88 10.10 -5.82
C GLN A 85 8.61 10.02 -6.67
N ARG A 86 7.52 9.56 -6.07
CA ARG A 86 6.21 9.47 -6.72
C ARG A 86 5.59 10.85 -6.91
N SER A 87 5.40 11.26 -8.16
CA SER A 87 4.35 12.23 -8.54
C SER A 87 3.17 11.42 -9.08
N PHE A 88 2.05 11.45 -8.37
CA PHE A 88 0.77 11.00 -8.90
C PHE A 88 0.08 12.22 -9.55
N PRO A 89 -0.58 12.07 -10.70
CA PRO A 89 -1.40 13.15 -11.23
C PRO A 89 -2.57 13.41 -10.28
N GLU A 90 -2.88 14.69 -10.04
CA GLU A 90 -4.06 15.08 -9.28
C GLU A 90 -5.33 14.57 -10.00
N GLN A 91 -6.28 14.03 -9.25
CA GLN A 91 -7.55 13.52 -9.76
C GLN A 91 -8.72 14.04 -8.93
N ILE A 92 -9.88 14.15 -9.57
CA ILE A 92 -11.13 14.49 -8.89
C ILE A 92 -11.67 13.22 -8.22
N PRO A 93 -11.82 13.21 -6.88
CA PRO A 93 -12.33 12.05 -6.17
C PRO A 93 -13.84 11.87 -6.38
N PRO A 94 -14.41 10.69 -6.06
CA PRO A 94 -15.85 10.53 -5.89
C PRO A 94 -16.35 11.40 -4.72
N GLU A 95 -17.67 11.53 -4.61
CA GLU A 95 -18.32 12.28 -3.53
C GLU A 95 -17.84 11.85 -2.15
N THR A 96 -17.86 10.54 -1.92
CA THR A 96 -17.47 9.92 -0.65
C THR A 96 -16.36 8.91 -0.85
N LEU A 97 -15.38 8.96 0.06
CA LEU A 97 -14.38 7.91 0.23
C LEU A 97 -14.43 7.40 1.68
N TYR A 98 -13.76 6.27 1.92
CA TYR A 98 -13.82 5.56 3.19
C TYR A 98 -12.44 5.35 3.77
N HIS A 99 -12.34 5.52 5.09
CA HIS A 99 -11.14 5.18 5.84
C HIS A 99 -11.46 4.19 6.95
N GLY A 100 -10.75 3.07 6.95
CA GLY A 100 -10.84 2.06 7.99
C GLY A 100 -9.85 2.32 9.12
N THR A 101 -10.35 2.51 10.33
CA THR A 101 -9.52 2.68 11.52
C THR A 101 -9.99 1.77 12.66
N ALA A 102 -9.41 1.94 13.85
CA ALA A 102 -9.84 1.25 15.07
C ALA A 102 -10.37 2.24 16.10
N THR A 103 -11.29 1.78 16.96
CA THR A 103 -11.94 2.64 17.98
C THR A 103 -10.97 3.42 18.86
N ARG A 104 -9.79 2.87 19.14
CA ARG A 104 -8.74 3.51 19.95
C ARG A 104 -8.11 4.76 19.31
N PHE A 105 -8.28 4.96 18.00
CA PHE A 105 -7.75 6.11 17.29
C PHE A 105 -8.80 7.22 17.12
N LEU A 106 -10.06 6.98 17.47
CA LEU A 106 -11.14 7.94 17.23
C LEU A 106 -10.94 9.26 17.95
N GLU A 107 -10.46 9.26 19.19
CA GLU A 107 -10.24 10.50 19.95
C GLU A 107 -9.21 11.39 19.27
N SER A 108 -8.06 10.82 18.88
CA SER A 108 -7.03 11.55 18.13
C SER A 108 -7.52 12.03 16.76
N ILE A 109 -8.26 11.20 16.03
CA ILE A 109 -8.84 11.59 14.73
C ILE A 109 -9.87 12.72 14.91
N ARG A 110 -10.61 12.73 16.02
CA ARG A 110 -11.59 13.77 16.33
C ARG A 110 -10.95 15.12 16.61
N GLU A 111 -9.75 15.13 17.18
CA GLU A 111 -8.98 16.34 17.49
C GLU A 111 -8.15 16.83 16.31
N GLN A 112 -7.55 15.92 15.53
CA GLN A 112 -6.49 16.27 14.57
C GLN A 112 -6.87 15.98 13.11
N GLY A 113 -7.99 15.30 12.87
CA GLY A 113 -8.31 14.73 11.56
C GLY A 113 -7.50 13.45 11.26
N LEU A 114 -7.52 13.01 10.00
CA LEU A 114 -6.66 11.92 9.55
C LEU A 114 -5.32 12.46 9.07
N LEU A 115 -4.26 11.92 9.64
CA LEU A 115 -2.89 12.20 9.26
C LEU A 115 -2.24 10.95 8.66
N ALA A 116 -1.31 11.13 7.73
CA ALA A 116 -0.61 10.02 7.06
C ALA A 116 0.30 9.21 8.02
N GLY A 117 0.62 9.76 9.20
CA GLY A 117 1.50 9.13 10.18
C GLY A 117 2.92 8.99 9.63
N SER A 118 3.43 7.75 9.60
CA SER A 118 4.75 7.44 9.00
C SER A 118 4.72 7.30 7.47
N ARG A 119 3.54 7.43 6.83
CA ARG A 119 3.37 7.39 5.38
C ARG A 119 3.42 8.81 4.79
N HIS A 120 3.56 8.90 3.46
CA HIS A 120 3.51 10.17 2.74
C HIS A 120 2.09 10.72 2.55
N TYR A 121 1.07 9.85 2.50
CA TYR A 121 -0.33 10.23 2.26
C TYR A 121 -1.28 9.40 3.14
N VAL A 122 -2.43 9.99 3.46
CA VAL A 122 -3.61 9.28 3.96
C VAL A 122 -4.14 8.40 2.84
N HIS A 123 -4.48 7.15 3.17
CA HIS A 123 -5.02 6.18 2.23
C HIS A 123 -6.53 6.06 2.44
N LEU A 124 -7.26 6.16 1.34
CA LEU A 124 -8.71 6.14 1.29
C LEU A 124 -9.19 5.10 0.27
N SER A 125 -10.34 4.51 0.54
CA SER A 125 -10.97 3.48 -0.29
C SER A 125 -12.27 4.01 -0.88
N HIS A 126 -12.60 3.61 -2.10
CA HIS A 126 -13.95 3.82 -2.65
C HIS A 126 -14.94 2.74 -2.19
N ASN A 127 -14.45 1.66 -1.56
CA ASN A 127 -15.23 0.52 -1.09
C ASN A 127 -15.20 0.42 0.44
N GLN A 128 -16.39 0.33 1.07
CA GLN A 128 -16.55 0.24 2.52
C GLN A 128 -15.98 -1.06 3.11
N ASP A 129 -16.21 -2.21 2.47
CA ASP A 129 -15.76 -3.51 2.94
C ASP A 129 -14.23 -3.56 3.00
N THR A 130 -13.57 -3.01 1.98
CA THR A 130 -12.10 -2.84 1.94
C THR A 130 -11.62 -1.99 3.11
N ALA A 131 -12.27 -0.86 3.38
CA ALA A 131 -11.92 0.00 4.51
C ALA A 131 -12.12 -0.72 5.85
N ILE A 132 -13.26 -1.39 6.07
CA ILE A 132 -13.51 -2.16 7.30
C ILE A 132 -12.45 -3.25 7.49
N ALA A 133 -12.08 -3.97 6.43
CA ALA A 133 -11.04 -5.00 6.48
C ALA A 133 -9.67 -4.44 6.91
N VAL A 134 -9.30 -3.25 6.40
CA VAL A 134 -8.09 -2.54 6.84
C VAL A 134 -8.18 -2.16 8.33
N GLY A 135 -9.31 -1.62 8.78
CA GLY A 135 -9.52 -1.22 10.18
C GLY A 135 -9.40 -2.39 11.17
N ARG A 136 -9.86 -3.60 10.78
CA ARG A 136 -9.77 -4.83 11.61
C ARG A 136 -8.34 -5.20 12.00
N ARG A 137 -7.35 -4.86 11.17
CA ARG A 137 -5.92 -5.12 11.45
C ARG A 137 -5.42 -4.36 12.69
N TYR A 138 -6.14 -3.33 13.10
CA TYR A 138 -5.77 -2.46 14.22
C TYR A 138 -6.70 -2.62 15.43
N GLY A 139 -7.62 -3.60 15.44
CA GLY A 139 -8.53 -3.86 16.56
C GLY A 139 -9.99 -3.81 16.15
N LYS A 140 -10.86 -3.31 17.03
CA LYS A 140 -12.30 -3.15 16.72
C LYS A 140 -12.45 -2.10 15.60
N PRO A 141 -12.89 -2.49 14.38
CA PRO A 141 -12.91 -1.61 13.23
C PRO A 141 -13.94 -0.50 13.42
N VAL A 142 -13.62 0.67 12.85
CA VAL A 142 -14.54 1.79 12.67
C VAL A 142 -14.38 2.25 11.23
N LEU A 143 -15.52 2.41 10.55
CA LEU A 143 -15.57 3.01 9.24
C LEU A 143 -15.76 4.52 9.40
N LEU A 144 -14.92 5.29 8.70
CA LEU A 144 -15.07 6.73 8.57
C LEU A 144 -15.45 7.04 7.13
N GLU A 145 -16.46 7.89 6.93
CA GLU A 145 -16.81 8.44 5.64
C GLU A 145 -16.16 9.81 5.48
N ILE A 146 -15.61 10.06 4.30
CA ILE A 146 -14.85 11.26 3.97
C ILE A 146 -15.56 11.99 2.85
N ASP A 147 -15.93 13.25 3.09
CA ASP A 147 -16.56 14.15 2.12
C ASP A 147 -15.51 14.64 1.07
N ALA A 148 -15.01 13.70 0.27
CA ALA A 148 -13.81 13.86 -0.55
C ALA A 148 -13.98 14.86 -1.70
N LEU A 149 -15.15 14.89 -2.35
CA LEU A 149 -15.42 15.87 -3.39
C LEU A 149 -15.48 17.29 -2.83
N GLU A 150 -16.08 17.48 -1.66
CA GLU A 150 -16.11 18.79 -0.99
C GLU A 150 -14.71 19.25 -0.61
N MET A 151 -13.89 18.36 -0.06
CA MET A 151 -12.47 18.64 0.18
C MET A 151 -11.76 19.08 -1.10
N GLN A 152 -11.95 18.36 -2.21
CA GLN A 152 -11.30 18.71 -3.46
C GLN A 152 -11.72 20.10 -3.96
N GLN A 153 -13.02 20.45 -3.84
CA GLN A 153 -13.54 21.78 -4.17
C GLN A 153 -12.95 22.89 -3.28
N GLN A 154 -12.56 22.56 -2.05
CA GLN A 154 -11.86 23.47 -1.12
C GLN A 154 -10.33 23.50 -1.33
N GLY A 155 -9.81 22.86 -2.38
CA GLY A 155 -8.41 22.94 -2.79
C GLY A 155 -7.51 21.82 -2.25
N PHE A 156 -8.08 20.81 -1.59
CA PHE A 156 -7.31 19.62 -1.19
C PHE A 156 -7.00 18.75 -2.40
N LYS A 157 -5.77 18.24 -2.44
CA LYS A 157 -5.29 17.46 -3.57
C LYS A 157 -5.54 15.99 -3.33
N PHE A 158 -6.19 15.36 -4.29
CA PHE A 158 -6.40 13.93 -4.32
C PHE A 158 -5.61 13.32 -5.46
N PHE A 159 -5.15 12.10 -5.23
CA PHE A 159 -4.44 11.32 -6.21
C PHE A 159 -5.00 9.91 -6.19
N LEU A 160 -5.01 9.26 -7.33
CA LEU A 160 -5.33 7.84 -7.43
C LEU A 160 -4.04 7.07 -7.70
N SER A 161 -3.74 6.10 -6.85
CA SER A 161 -2.66 5.17 -7.13
C SER A 161 -3.03 4.25 -8.30
N GLU A 162 -2.03 3.63 -8.91
CA GLU A 162 -2.25 2.66 -10.00
C GLU A 162 -3.11 1.46 -9.55
N ASN A 163 -3.14 1.16 -8.25
CA ASN A 163 -3.93 0.08 -7.66
C ASN A 163 -5.30 0.54 -7.13
N GLY A 164 -5.78 1.72 -7.55
CA GLY A 164 -7.12 2.20 -7.22
C GLY A 164 -7.31 2.70 -5.77
N VAL A 165 -6.22 2.95 -5.03
CA VAL A 165 -6.25 3.55 -3.69
C VAL A 165 -6.18 5.06 -3.81
N TRP A 166 -7.10 5.75 -3.15
CA TRP A 166 -7.12 7.21 -3.12
C TRP A 166 -6.15 7.74 -2.07
N LEU A 167 -5.45 8.81 -2.41
CA LEU A 167 -4.39 9.42 -1.60
C LEU A 167 -4.66 10.91 -1.43
N THR A 168 -4.47 11.41 -0.22
CA THR A 168 -4.49 12.84 0.11
C THR A 168 -3.48 13.12 1.22
N GLN A 169 -3.02 14.36 1.40
CA GLN A 169 -2.01 14.67 2.42
C GLN A 169 -2.54 14.49 3.84
N SER A 170 -3.75 14.98 4.09
CA SER A 170 -4.47 14.89 5.36
C SER A 170 -5.96 15.05 5.11
N VAL A 171 -6.78 14.64 6.09
CA VAL A 171 -8.22 14.90 6.09
C VAL A 171 -8.57 15.69 7.35
N PRO A 172 -8.94 16.97 7.23
CA PRO A 172 -9.46 17.75 8.36
C PRO A 172 -10.73 17.12 8.94
N ARG A 173 -10.95 17.31 10.24
CA ARG A 173 -12.05 16.68 10.99
C ARG A 173 -13.43 16.99 10.41
N GLU A 174 -13.64 18.21 9.95
CA GLU A 174 -14.91 18.70 9.41
C GLU A 174 -15.42 17.88 8.21
N PHE A 175 -14.55 17.16 7.51
CA PHE A 175 -14.89 16.28 6.38
C PHE A 175 -15.02 14.80 6.78
N ILE A 176 -14.97 14.48 8.07
CA ILE A 176 -14.98 13.10 8.58
C ILE A 176 -16.30 12.84 9.30
N ARG A 177 -17.06 11.87 8.81
CA ARG A 177 -18.25 11.33 9.46
C ARG A 177 -17.93 9.97 10.07
N ASP A 178 -18.26 9.81 11.34
CA ASP A 178 -18.24 8.52 12.04
C ASP A 178 -19.68 8.09 12.35
N GLU A 179 -19.94 6.78 12.50
CA GLU A 179 -21.28 6.21 12.80
C GLU A 179 -21.88 6.68 14.16
N ARG A 180 -21.30 7.68 14.82
CA ARG A 180 -21.75 8.23 16.11
C ARG A 180 -22.05 9.73 16.07
N SER A 181 -22.11 10.35 14.88
CA SER A 181 -22.47 11.76 14.71
C SER A 181 -23.94 11.94 14.31
#